data_AF-A0A357R5A8-F1
#
_entry.id   AF-A0A357R5A8-F1
#
_cell.length_a   1.000
_cell.length_b   1.000
_cell.length_c   1.000
_cell.angle_alpha   90.00
_cell.angle_beta   90.00
_cell.angle_gamma   90.00
#
_symmetry.space_group_name_H-M   'P 1'
#
loop_
_entity.id
_entity.type
_entity.pdbx_description
1 polymer ?
#
loop_
_entity_poly.entity_id
_entity_poly.type
_entity_poly.pdbx_seq_one_letter_code
_entity_poly.pdbx_strand_id
1 'polypeptide(L)' 'LVLIHCLDPVMVVQKVAYTPVTRTANIQETLEQSVTGPAGIGGIETRGQFRLGLPKV' A
#
# COMPACT_ATOMS: atom_id res chain seq x y z
N LEU A 1 -8.54 21.45 4.30
CA LEU A 1 -8.97 20.40 3.34
C LEU A 1 -7.78 19.48 3.14
N VAL A 2 -7.91 18.19 3.40
CA VAL A 2 -6.84 17.23 3.05
C VAL A 2 -6.79 17.17 1.53
N LEU A 3 -5.72 17.68 0.93
CA LEU A 3 -5.52 17.77 -0.53
C LEU A 3 -5.06 16.42 -1.11
N ILE A 4 -5.80 15.36 -0.85
CA ILE A 4 -5.57 14.06 -1.51
C ILE A 4 -6.23 14.07 -2.88
N HIS A 5 -5.45 13.74 -3.90
CA HIS A 5 -5.99 13.62 -5.25
C HIS A 5 -6.98 12.45 -5.29
N CYS A 6 -8.16 12.65 -5.87
CA CYS A 6 -9.27 11.69 -5.81
C CYS A 6 -8.93 10.31 -6.40
N LEU A 7 -7.93 10.24 -7.28
CA LEU A 7 -7.50 8.99 -7.92
C LEU A 7 -6.49 8.18 -7.07
N ASP A 8 -5.83 8.81 -6.10
CA ASP A 8 -4.77 8.14 -5.32
C ASP A 8 -5.29 6.94 -4.53
N PRO A 9 -6.43 7.04 -3.81
CA PRO A 9 -6.99 5.88 -3.12
C PRO A 9 -7.36 4.75 -4.07
N VAL A 10 -7.83 5.07 -5.29
CA VAL A 10 -8.21 4.08 -6.30
C VAL A 10 -6.98 3.32 -6.81
N MET A 11 -5.89 4.02 -7.10
CA MET A 11 -4.62 3.44 -7.53
C MET A 11 -4.02 2.51 -6.45
N VAL A 12 -4.06 2.96 -5.19
CA VAL A 12 -3.57 2.18 -4.04
C VAL A 12 -4.39 0.90 -3.87
N VAL A 13 -5.72 1.00 -3.88
CA VAL A 13 -6.63 -0.15 -3.77
C VAL A 13 -6.42 -1.13 -4.93
N GLN A 14 -6.25 -0.63 -6.15
CA GLN A 14 -5.98 -1.46 -7.31
C GLN A 14 -4.72 -2.31 -7.10
N LYS A 15 -3.60 -1.69 -6.70
CA LYS A 15 -2.34 -2.41 -6.48
C LYS A 15 -2.45 -3.45 -5.37
N VAL A 16 -3.16 -3.13 -4.28
CA VAL A 16 -3.40 -4.06 -3.18
C VAL A 16 -4.29 -5.23 -3.62
N ALA A 17 -5.37 -4.96 -4.35
CA ALA A 17 -6.31 -5.98 -4.83
C ALA A 17 -5.67 -6.97 -5.82
N TYR A 18 -4.72 -6.50 -6.64
CA TYR A 18 -3.97 -7.36 -7.56
C TYR A 18 -2.71 -7.98 -6.93
N THR A 19 -2.41 -7.71 -5.66
CA THR A 19 -1.31 -8.38 -4.96
C THR A 19 -1.79 -9.72 -4.41
N PRO A 20 -1.15 -10.86 -4.76
CA PRO A 20 -1.52 -12.16 -4.20
C PRO A 20 -1.47 -12.15 -2.67
N VAL A 21 -2.40 -12.84 -2.02
CA VAL A 21 -2.47 -12.92 -0.54
C VAL A 21 -1.22 -13.52 0.12
N THR A 22 -0.40 -14.26 -0.64
CA THR A 22 0.88 -14.83 -0.22
C THR A 22 2.02 -13.83 -0.26
N ARG A 23 1.80 -12.62 -0.80
CA ARG A 23 2.80 -11.57 -0.96
C ARG A 23 2.32 -10.28 -0.32
N THR A 24 3.24 -9.55 0.30
CA THR A 24 2.97 -8.21 0.82
C THR A 24 3.02 -7.19 -0.32
N ALA A 25 2.07 -6.26 -0.35
CA ALA A 25 2.12 -5.13 -1.27
C ALA A 25 3.31 -4.21 -0.88
N ASN A 26 4.17 -3.88 -1.84
CA ASN A 26 5.25 -2.94 -1.62
C ASN A 26 4.66 -1.53 -1.56
N ILE A 27 4.78 -0.88 -0.40
CA ILE A 27 4.17 0.43 -0.15
C ILE A 27 4.79 1.51 -1.06
N GLN A 28 6.10 1.49 -1.24
CA GLN A 28 6.79 2.48 -2.09
C GLN A 28 6.32 2.37 -3.54
N GLU A 29 6.32 1.17 -4.10
CA GLU A 29 5.82 0.92 -5.46
C GLU A 29 4.35 1.29 -5.60
N THR A 30 3.54 1.01 -4.57
CA THR A 30 2.10 1.33 -4.57
C THR A 30 1.85 2.85 -4.60
N LEU A 31 2.68 3.62 -3.90
CA LEU A 31 2.58 5.08 -3.83
C LEU A 31 3.15 5.75 -5.09
N GLU A 32 4.21 5.23 -5.67
CA GLU A 32 4.78 5.72 -6.94
C GLU A 32 3.78 5.66 -8.10
N GLN A 33 2.79 4.75 -8.03
CA GLN A 33 1.72 4.65 -9.02
C GLN A 33 0.59 5.68 -8.82
N SER A 34 0.53 6.36 -7.67
CA SER A 34 -0.47 7.39 -7.39
C SER A 34 -0.09 8.73 -8.02
N VAL A 35 -1.07 9.62 -8.22
CA VAL A 35 -0.89 10.91 -8.90
C VAL A 35 -0.04 11.88 -8.06
N THR A 36 -0.25 11.91 -6.75
CA THR A 36 0.55 12.77 -5.85
C THR A 36 1.86 12.11 -5.39
N GLY A 37 2.00 10.80 -5.62
CA GLY A 37 3.16 10.05 -5.18
C GLY A 37 3.30 10.01 -3.65
N PRO A 38 4.51 9.72 -3.15
CA PRO A 38 4.81 9.74 -1.71
C PRO A 38 4.63 11.11 -1.04
N ALA A 39 4.56 12.21 -1.81
CA ALA A 39 4.43 13.56 -1.26
C ALA A 39 3.00 13.92 -0.84
N GLY A 40 1.98 13.23 -1.38
CA GLY A 40 0.57 13.48 -1.04
C GLY A 40 0.04 12.68 0.15
N ILE A 41 0.85 11.78 0.72
CA ILE A 41 0.48 11.01 1.90
C ILE A 41 0.98 11.69 3.19
N GLY A 42 0.11 11.82 4.18
CA GLY A 42 0.45 12.39 5.49
C GLY A 42 1.23 11.44 6.41
N GLY A 43 1.28 10.16 6.09
CA GLY A 43 1.94 9.12 6.88
C GLY A 43 1.55 7.72 6.42
N ILE A 44 2.32 6.73 6.84
CA ILE A 44 2.07 5.30 6.56
C ILE A 44 1.88 4.60 7.89
N GLU A 45 0.71 4.01 8.09
CA GLU A 45 0.42 3.16 9.24
C GLU A 45 -0.05 1.79 8.73
N THR A 46 0.54 0.73 9.25
CA THR A 46 0.12 -0.64 8.93
C THR A 46 -0.39 -1.31 10.21
N ARG A 47 -1.66 -1.72 10.22
CA ARG A 47 -2.23 -2.51 11.32
C ARG A 47 -1.91 -3.97 11.05
N GLY A 48 -0.80 -4.45 11.62
CA GLY A 48 -0.21 -5.74 11.25
C GLY A 48 -1.09 -6.97 11.52
N GLN A 49 -1.07 -7.90 10.56
CA GLN A 49 -1.08 -9.36 10.75
C GLN A 49 0.17 -9.96 10.09
N PHE A 50 1.29 -9.23 10.12
CA PHE A 50 2.56 -9.67 9.52
C PHE A 50 3.13 -10.84 10.33
N ARG A 51 2.84 -12.07 9.91
CA ARG A 51 3.41 -13.29 10.49
C ARG A 51 4.75 -13.59 9.82
N LEU A 52 5.85 -13.22 10.49
CA LEU A 52 7.17 -13.81 10.29
C LEU A 52 7.21 -15.17 11.01
N GLY A 53 6.51 -16.16 10.46
CA GLY A 53 6.53 -17.53 10.96
C GLY A 53 6.72 -18.48 9.78
N LEU A 54 7.97 -18.86 9.52
CA LEU A 54 8.29 -19.94 8.57
C LEU A 54 7.66 -21.26 9.06
N PRO A 55 7.22 -22.18 8.18
CA PRO A 55 6.98 -23.55 8.57
C PRO A 55 8.30 -24.10 9.14
N LYS A 56 8.25 -24.66 10.35
CA LYS A 56 9.36 -25.45 10.86
C LYS A 56 9.56 -26.62 9.90
N VAL A 57 10.69 -26.63 9.20
CA VAL A 57 11.30 -27.89 8.79
C VAL A 57 11.81 -28.63 10.02
#